data_AF-D9VTZ2-F1
#
_entry.id   AF-D9VTZ2-F1
#
_cell.length_a   1.000
_cell.length_b   1.000
_cell.length_c   1.000
_cell.angle_alpha   90.00
_cell.angle_beta   90.00
_cell.angle_gamma   90.00
#
_symmetry.space_group_name_H-M   'P 1'
#
loop_
_entity.id
_entity.type
_entity.pdbx_description
1 polymer ?
#
loop_
_entity_poly.entity_id
_entity_poly.type
_entity_poly.pdbx_seq_one_letter_code
_entity_poly.pdbx_strand_id
1 'polypeptide(L)'
;MWMKNNRAAARREGPGALPQERREALEEIDPSWCPAWDIGWQRAFRLTRAHLDAGGAVPLGPGSVVVQGEDLGLWVRGQRLGWERLAWAQRWLLEHGLGLSPAAEAERPPPRRSHAAAWAEHLEAARRFHAREGHLRVPRTHVEPVGGRELRLGAWIANQRSRAAGLAPERVAALTELGMRWSAPASASA
;
A
#
# COMPACT_ATOMS: atom_id res chain seq x y z
N MET A 1 -26.02 -5.56 14.20
CA MET A 1 -25.33 -6.02 15.42
C MET A 1 -25.33 -7.55 15.55
N TRP A 2 -26.46 -8.22 15.28
CA TRP A 2 -26.62 -9.69 15.35
C TRP A 2 -25.64 -10.53 14.49
N MET A 3 -25.49 -10.24 13.19
CA MET A 3 -24.53 -10.97 12.32
C MET A 3 -23.07 -10.82 12.75
N LYS A 4 -22.69 -9.65 13.29
CA LYS A 4 -21.33 -9.40 13.80
C LYS A 4 -21.01 -10.31 14.98
N ASN A 5 -21.96 -10.49 15.90
CA ASN A 5 -21.80 -11.36 17.06
C ASN A 5 -21.77 -12.84 16.65
N ASN A 6 -22.63 -13.27 15.72
CA ASN A 6 -22.60 -14.65 15.20
C ASN A 6 -21.26 -14.97 14.50
N ARG A 7 -20.72 -14.07 13.68
CA ARG A 7 -19.38 -14.23 13.08
C ARG A 7 -18.27 -14.30 14.13
N ALA A 8 -18.36 -13.47 15.16
CA ALA A 8 -17.39 -13.47 16.25
C ALA A 8 -17.47 -14.75 17.11
N ALA A 9 -18.65 -15.36 17.26
CA ALA A 9 -18.84 -16.64 17.93
C ALA A 9 -18.41 -17.83 17.06
N ALA A 10 -18.60 -17.75 15.73
CA ALA A 10 -18.23 -18.80 14.78
C ALA A 10 -16.73 -19.03 14.63
N ARG A 11 -15.93 -18.01 15.01
CA ARG A 11 -14.46 -18.03 14.98
C ARG A 11 -13.84 -18.40 16.33
N ARG A 12 -14.65 -18.69 17.36
CA ARG A 12 -14.18 -19.10 18.70
C ARG A 12 -14.23 -20.60 18.87
N GLU A 13 -13.37 -21.11 19.73
CA GLU A 13 -13.43 -22.45 20.28
C GLU A 13 -13.81 -22.39 21.77
N GLY A 14 -14.57 -23.36 22.27
CA GLY A 14 -14.97 -23.44 23.69
C GLY A 14 -16.20 -22.61 24.06
N PRO A 15 -16.37 -22.21 25.35
CA PRO A 15 -17.57 -21.51 25.82
C PRO A 15 -17.85 -20.21 25.05
N GLY A 16 -19.05 -20.10 24.49
CA GLY A 16 -19.45 -18.98 23.64
C GLY A 16 -19.09 -19.14 22.15
N ALA A 17 -18.59 -20.31 21.75
CA ALA A 17 -18.54 -20.71 20.35
C ALA A 17 -19.97 -20.88 19.78
N LEU A 18 -20.12 -20.64 18.48
CA LEU A 18 -21.41 -20.80 17.83
C LEU A 18 -21.80 -22.31 17.79
N PRO A 19 -23.01 -22.69 18.24
CA PRO A 19 -23.46 -24.08 18.13
C PRO A 19 -23.44 -24.57 16.68
N GLN A 20 -23.07 -25.84 16.48
CA GLN A 20 -22.92 -26.46 15.15
C GLN A 20 -24.19 -26.36 14.30
N GLU A 21 -25.35 -26.68 14.88
CA GLU A 21 -26.66 -26.57 14.23
C GLU A 21 -26.94 -25.14 13.73
N ARG A 22 -26.57 -24.13 14.52
CA ARG A 22 -26.73 -22.72 14.13
C ARG A 22 -25.75 -22.31 13.02
N ARG A 23 -24.55 -22.88 13.00
CA ARG A 23 -23.57 -22.67 11.91
C ARG A 23 -24.11 -23.24 10.60
N GLU A 24 -24.59 -24.48 10.61
CA GLU A 24 -25.12 -25.18 9.43
C GLU A 24 -26.32 -24.41 8.84
N ALA A 25 -27.27 -23.98 9.68
CA ALA A 25 -28.40 -23.17 9.22
C ALA A 25 -27.98 -21.83 8.57
N LEU A 26 -26.89 -21.21 9.05
CA LEU A 26 -26.36 -19.98 8.44
C LEU A 26 -25.59 -20.27 7.14
N GLU A 27 -24.90 -21.42 7.05
CA GLU A 27 -24.23 -21.89 5.82
C GLU A 27 -25.22 -22.21 4.71
N GLU A 28 -26.39 -22.75 5.05
CA GLU A 28 -27.48 -23.00 4.09
C GLU A 28 -28.04 -21.70 3.50
N ILE A 29 -28.17 -20.65 4.32
CA ILE A 29 -28.70 -19.35 3.90
C ILE A 29 -27.69 -18.57 3.04
N ASP A 30 -26.43 -18.53 3.47
CA ASP A 30 -25.34 -17.86 2.77
C ASP A 30 -24.05 -18.62 3.04
N PRO A 31 -23.55 -19.47 2.12
CA PRO A 31 -22.30 -20.21 2.30
C PRO A 31 -21.09 -19.32 2.60
N SER A 32 -21.19 -18.01 2.35
CA SER A 32 -20.16 -17.00 2.63
C SER A 32 -20.47 -16.15 3.87
N TRP A 33 -21.39 -16.55 4.75
CA TRP A 33 -21.89 -15.72 5.85
C TRP A 33 -20.81 -15.37 6.90
N CYS A 34 -19.84 -16.26 7.13
CA CYS A 34 -18.68 -16.05 8.01
C CYS A 34 -17.36 -16.32 7.26
N PRO A 35 -16.95 -15.42 6.35
CA PRO A 35 -15.74 -15.63 5.58
C PRO A 35 -14.50 -15.52 6.48
N ALA A 36 -13.43 -16.20 6.09
CA ALA A 36 -12.13 -16.08 6.77
C ALA A 36 -11.45 -14.71 6.56
N TRP A 37 -11.94 -13.91 5.60
CA TRP A 37 -11.38 -12.62 5.22
C TRP A 37 -12.18 -11.42 5.77
N ASP A 38 -11.64 -10.22 5.53
CA ASP A 38 -12.19 -8.95 6.00
C ASP A 38 -13.59 -8.64 5.42
N ILE A 39 -14.44 -8.00 6.22
CA ILE A 39 -15.81 -7.65 5.83
C ILE A 39 -15.84 -6.62 4.69
N GLY A 40 -14.84 -5.73 4.62
CA GLY A 40 -14.67 -4.78 3.52
C GLY A 40 -14.50 -5.48 2.19
N TRP A 41 -13.80 -6.62 2.16
CA TRP A 41 -13.69 -7.44 0.94
C TRP A 41 -15.04 -7.96 0.48
N GLN A 42 -15.85 -8.54 1.39
CA GLN A 42 -17.18 -9.05 1.06
C GLN A 42 -18.12 -7.94 0.57
N ARG A 43 -18.03 -6.76 1.18
CA ARG A 43 -18.80 -5.58 0.73
C ARG A 43 -18.41 -5.18 -0.68
N ALA A 44 -17.12 -4.97 -0.95
CA ALA A 44 -16.65 -4.55 -2.26
C ALA A 44 -16.96 -5.58 -3.35
N PHE A 45 -16.86 -6.88 -3.05
CA PHE A 45 -17.32 -7.95 -3.93
C PHE A 45 -18.81 -7.82 -4.28
N ARG A 46 -19.68 -7.69 -3.27
CA ARG A 46 -21.14 -7.58 -3.49
C ARG A 46 -21.50 -6.31 -4.27
N LEU A 47 -20.87 -5.19 -3.97
CA LEU A 47 -21.07 -3.94 -4.71
C LEU A 47 -20.62 -4.05 -6.16
N THR A 48 -19.48 -4.70 -6.41
CA THR A 48 -19.00 -4.96 -7.77
C THR A 48 -19.94 -5.91 -8.52
N ARG A 49 -20.41 -6.98 -7.88
CA ARG A 49 -21.38 -7.91 -8.47
C ARG A 49 -22.69 -7.21 -8.83
N ALA A 50 -23.26 -6.43 -7.90
CA ALA A 50 -24.46 -5.65 -8.16
C ALA A 50 -24.29 -4.64 -9.30
N HIS A 51 -23.11 -4.01 -9.41
CA HIS A 51 -22.80 -3.13 -10.55
C HIS A 51 -22.80 -3.89 -11.89
N LEU A 52 -22.20 -5.08 -11.94
CA LEU A 52 -22.19 -5.92 -13.14
C LEU A 52 -23.59 -6.44 -13.48
N ASP A 53 -24.37 -6.88 -12.49
CA ASP A 53 -25.73 -7.37 -12.68
C ASP A 53 -26.68 -6.27 -13.20
N ALA A 54 -26.37 -5.01 -12.90
CA ALA A 54 -27.07 -3.84 -13.46
C ALA A 54 -26.61 -3.47 -14.89
N GLY A 55 -25.76 -4.28 -15.52
CA GLY A 55 -25.21 -4.04 -16.87
C GLY A 55 -23.95 -3.18 -16.90
N GLY A 56 -23.35 -2.89 -15.74
CA GLY A 56 -22.08 -2.19 -15.65
C GLY A 56 -20.91 -3.02 -16.17
N ALA A 57 -19.87 -2.34 -16.65
CA ALA A 57 -18.62 -2.99 -17.03
C ALA A 57 -17.71 -3.23 -15.81
N VAL A 58 -16.75 -4.15 -15.93
CA VAL A 58 -15.76 -4.37 -14.87
C VAL A 58 -14.96 -3.07 -14.64
N PRO A 59 -14.94 -2.51 -13.42
CA PRO A 59 -14.22 -1.29 -13.14
C PRO A 59 -12.71 -1.59 -13.05
N LEU A 60 -11.95 -1.31 -14.11
CA LEU A 60 -10.51 -1.58 -14.17
C LEU A 60 -9.64 -0.40 -13.72
N GLY A 61 -10.20 0.82 -13.73
CA GLY A 61 -9.49 2.05 -13.36
C GLY A 61 -9.87 2.52 -11.96
N PRO A 62 -8.91 2.95 -11.11
CA PRO A 62 -9.23 3.64 -9.86
C PRO A 62 -10.18 4.83 -10.10
N GLY A 63 -11.17 5.00 -9.23
CA GLY A 63 -12.17 6.06 -9.31
C GLY A 63 -13.23 5.88 -10.42
N SER A 64 -13.15 4.82 -11.23
CA SER A 64 -14.10 4.60 -12.33
C SER A 64 -15.53 4.36 -11.84
N VAL A 65 -15.68 3.65 -10.72
CA VAL A 65 -16.97 3.36 -10.10
C VAL A 65 -16.80 3.48 -8.59
N VAL A 66 -17.50 4.44 -7.99
CA VAL A 66 -17.54 4.65 -6.53
C VAL A 66 -18.96 4.45 -6.05
N VAL A 67 -19.18 3.47 -5.17
CA VAL A 67 -20.50 3.14 -4.62
C VAL A 67 -20.41 3.09 -3.11
N GLN A 68 -21.25 3.87 -2.43
CA GLN A 68 -21.27 3.95 -0.95
C GLN A 68 -19.89 4.31 -0.35
N GLY A 69 -19.10 5.12 -1.05
CA GLY A 69 -17.75 5.54 -0.64
C GLY A 69 -16.65 4.49 -0.91
N GLU A 70 -16.99 3.34 -1.48
CA GLU A 70 -16.02 2.30 -1.87
C GLU A 70 -15.63 2.50 -3.34
N ASP A 71 -14.34 2.64 -3.61
CA ASP A 71 -13.79 2.68 -4.98
C ASP A 71 -13.60 1.25 -5.50
N LEU A 72 -14.58 0.80 -6.31
CA LEU A 72 -14.61 -0.55 -6.83
C LEU A 72 -13.49 -0.79 -7.84
N GLY A 73 -13.10 0.24 -8.60
CA GLY A 73 -12.01 0.11 -9.57
C GLY A 73 -10.65 -0.04 -8.91
N LEU A 74 -10.41 0.72 -7.84
CA LEU A 74 -9.22 0.54 -7.01
C LEU A 74 -9.21 -0.84 -6.34
N TRP A 75 -10.37 -1.29 -5.85
CA TRP A 75 -10.49 -2.60 -5.22
C TRP A 75 -10.24 -3.76 -6.20
N VAL A 76 -10.87 -3.75 -7.38
CA VAL A 76 -10.67 -4.74 -8.45
C VAL A 76 -9.20 -4.79 -8.87
N ARG A 77 -8.59 -3.62 -9.12
CA ARG A 77 -7.16 -3.55 -9.45
C ARG A 77 -6.29 -4.15 -8.35
N GLY A 78 -6.62 -3.90 -7.08
CA GLY A 78 -5.96 -4.51 -5.93
C GLY A 78 -6.04 -6.03 -5.93
N GLN A 79 -7.21 -6.60 -6.27
CA GLN A 79 -7.38 -8.06 -6.35
C GLN A 79 -6.54 -8.66 -7.49
N ARG A 80 -6.61 -8.05 -8.70
CA ARG A 80 -5.86 -8.52 -9.88
C ARG A 80 -4.34 -8.50 -9.64
N LEU A 81 -3.81 -7.44 -9.02
CA LEU A 81 -2.38 -7.31 -8.72
C LEU A 81 -1.93 -8.17 -7.54
N GLY A 82 -2.82 -8.42 -6.58
CA GLY A 82 -2.57 -9.21 -5.37
C GLY A 82 -2.98 -10.68 -5.47
N TRP A 83 -3.21 -11.20 -6.68
CA TRP A 83 -3.89 -12.48 -6.91
C TRP A 83 -3.31 -13.66 -6.13
N GLU A 84 -1.98 -13.78 -6.08
CA GLU A 84 -1.27 -14.86 -5.40
C GLU A 84 -1.44 -14.84 -3.87
N ARG A 85 -1.83 -13.70 -3.31
CA ARG A 85 -2.07 -13.54 -1.86
C ARG A 85 -3.49 -13.87 -1.46
N LEU A 86 -4.39 -14.07 -2.42
CA LEU A 86 -5.78 -14.40 -2.16
C LEU A 86 -5.92 -15.85 -1.70
N ALA A 87 -6.87 -16.11 -0.80
CA ALA A 87 -7.27 -17.46 -0.50
C ALA A 87 -7.90 -18.12 -1.74
N TRP A 88 -7.86 -19.44 -1.81
CA TRP A 88 -8.44 -20.20 -2.93
C TRP A 88 -9.91 -19.80 -3.21
N ALA A 89 -10.73 -19.71 -2.17
CA ALA A 89 -12.14 -19.34 -2.30
C ALA A 89 -12.34 -17.89 -2.80
N GLN A 90 -11.43 -16.97 -2.46
CA GLN A 90 -11.47 -15.61 -3.02
C GLN A 90 -11.19 -15.62 -4.52
N ARG A 91 -10.18 -16.38 -4.98
CA ARG A 91 -9.90 -16.51 -6.43
C ARG A 91 -11.10 -17.08 -7.17
N TRP A 92 -11.68 -18.16 -6.66
CA TRP A 92 -12.88 -18.78 -7.25
C TRP A 92 -14.04 -17.79 -7.36
N LEU A 93 -14.32 -17.02 -6.30
CA LEU A 93 -15.37 -15.99 -6.32
C LEU A 93 -15.08 -14.87 -7.32
N LEU A 94 -13.83 -14.42 -7.45
CA LEU A 94 -13.48 -13.37 -8.40
C LEU A 94 -13.57 -13.87 -9.85
N GLU A 95 -13.12 -15.09 -10.12
CA GLU A 95 -13.17 -15.73 -11.45
C GLU A 95 -14.62 -15.99 -11.88
N HIS A 96 -15.37 -16.74 -11.08
CA HIS A 96 -16.72 -17.18 -11.47
C HIS A 96 -17.81 -16.17 -11.10
N GLY A 97 -17.59 -15.38 -10.06
CA GLY A 97 -18.55 -14.39 -9.58
C GLY A 97 -18.40 -13.01 -10.22
N LEU A 98 -17.21 -12.62 -10.69
CA LEU A 98 -17.00 -11.31 -11.31
C LEU A 98 -16.33 -11.36 -12.69
N GLY A 99 -15.92 -12.54 -13.17
CA GLY A 99 -15.20 -12.68 -14.45
C GLY A 99 -13.80 -12.08 -14.42
N LEU A 100 -13.17 -11.99 -13.24
CA LEU A 100 -11.84 -11.40 -13.07
C LEU A 100 -10.74 -12.44 -13.23
N SER A 101 -9.62 -12.01 -13.78
CA SER A 101 -8.38 -12.78 -13.92
C SER A 101 -7.22 -12.06 -13.22
N PRO A 102 -6.10 -12.74 -12.91
CA PRO A 102 -4.88 -12.07 -12.46
C PRO A 102 -4.44 -10.98 -13.45
N ALA A 103 -3.79 -9.94 -12.93
CA ALA A 103 -3.22 -8.87 -13.75
C ALA A 103 -2.11 -9.43 -14.64
N ALA A 104 -2.16 -9.09 -15.95
CA ALA A 104 -1.08 -9.41 -16.87
C ALA A 104 0.22 -8.68 -16.48
N GLU A 105 1.37 -9.18 -16.94
CA GLU A 105 2.67 -8.59 -16.61
C GLU A 105 2.76 -7.10 -17.01
N ALA A 106 2.17 -6.73 -18.16
CA ALA A 106 2.11 -5.35 -18.62
C ALA A 106 1.27 -4.41 -17.74
N GLU A 107 0.31 -4.95 -16.96
CA GLU A 107 -0.51 -4.17 -16.03
C GLU A 107 0.17 -3.95 -14.68
N ARG A 108 1.23 -4.73 -14.38
CA ARG A 108 1.92 -4.66 -13.10
C ARG A 108 2.71 -3.37 -13.01
N PRO A 109 2.56 -2.60 -11.91
CA PRO A 109 3.38 -1.43 -11.72
C PRO A 109 4.85 -1.86 -11.66
N PRO A 110 5.78 -1.01 -12.13
CA PRO A 110 7.19 -1.31 -12.02
C PRO A 110 7.55 -1.57 -10.55
N PRO A 111 8.50 -2.48 -10.28
CA PRO A 111 8.88 -2.82 -8.92
C PRO A 111 9.25 -1.56 -8.15
N ARG A 112 8.74 -1.45 -6.92
CA ARG A 112 9.11 -0.36 -6.04
C ARG A 112 10.63 -0.43 -5.83
N ARG A 113 11.32 0.65 -6.20
CA ARG A 113 12.75 0.79 -5.93
C ARG A 113 13.04 0.59 -4.44
N SER A 114 14.10 -0.16 -4.14
CA SER A 114 14.51 -0.39 -2.76
C SER A 114 14.92 0.92 -2.10
N HIS A 115 14.81 0.98 -0.77
CA HIS A 115 15.31 2.12 0.00
C HIS A 115 16.82 2.37 -0.23
N ALA A 116 17.58 1.29 -0.48
CA ALA A 116 19.01 1.37 -0.79
C ALA A 116 19.27 2.02 -2.16
N ALA A 117 18.55 1.58 -3.22
CA ALA A 117 18.67 2.18 -4.54
C ALA A 117 18.26 3.66 -4.54
N ALA A 118 17.12 3.97 -3.90
CA ALA A 118 16.67 5.35 -3.77
C ALA A 118 17.67 6.23 -3.00
N TRP A 119 18.34 5.69 -1.97
CA TRP A 119 19.40 6.38 -1.25
C TRP A 119 20.62 6.63 -2.15
N ALA A 120 21.09 5.61 -2.87
CA ALA A 120 22.24 5.72 -3.75
C ALA A 120 22.06 6.79 -4.84
N GLU A 121 20.88 6.83 -5.49
CA GLU A 121 20.53 7.85 -6.48
C GLU A 121 20.59 9.28 -5.90
N HIS A 122 20.07 9.49 -4.69
CA HIS A 122 20.09 10.81 -4.06
C HIS A 122 21.49 11.19 -3.55
N LEU A 123 22.29 10.22 -3.12
CA LEU A 123 23.68 10.46 -2.77
C LEU A 123 24.50 10.82 -4.01
N GLU A 124 24.23 10.20 -5.16
CA GLU A 124 24.82 10.61 -6.44
C GLU A 124 24.39 12.04 -6.81
N ALA A 125 23.11 12.38 -6.66
CA ALA A 125 22.63 13.75 -6.87
C ALA A 125 23.36 14.75 -5.95
N ALA A 126 23.53 14.40 -4.67
CA ALA A 126 24.27 15.21 -3.70
C ALA A 126 25.74 15.39 -4.12
N ARG A 127 26.40 14.34 -4.62
CA ARG A 127 27.78 14.38 -5.14
C ARG A 127 27.89 15.28 -6.37
N ARG A 128 26.97 15.17 -7.33
CA ARG A 128 26.94 16.03 -8.53
C ARG A 128 26.75 17.50 -8.16
N PHE A 129 25.81 17.79 -7.27
CA PHE A 129 25.60 19.15 -6.76
C PHE A 129 26.85 19.66 -6.05
N HIS A 130 27.46 18.86 -5.17
CA HIS A 130 28.69 19.23 -4.47
C HIS A 130 29.86 19.45 -5.43
N ALA A 131 30.03 18.62 -6.46
CA ALA A 131 31.08 18.79 -7.45
C ALA A 131 30.95 20.11 -8.23
N ARG A 132 29.71 20.57 -8.47
CA ARG A 132 29.41 21.82 -9.17
C ARG A 132 29.52 23.05 -8.28
N GLU A 133 29.01 22.98 -7.05
CA GLU A 133 28.84 24.14 -6.16
C GLU A 133 29.88 24.20 -5.02
N GLY A 134 30.65 23.13 -4.81
CA GLY A 134 31.60 22.98 -3.70
C GLY A 134 30.97 22.90 -2.30
N HIS A 135 29.64 22.73 -2.21
CA HIS A 135 28.93 22.68 -0.94
C HIS A 135 27.58 21.95 -1.05
N LEU A 136 26.98 21.58 0.09
CA LEU A 136 25.65 20.96 0.16
C LEU A 136 24.53 21.89 0.65
N ARG A 137 24.65 23.20 0.41
CA ARG A 137 23.60 24.20 0.69
C ARG A 137 22.55 24.22 -0.42
N VAL A 138 21.82 23.12 -0.54
CA VAL A 138 20.84 22.91 -1.61
C VAL A 138 19.53 23.69 -1.33
N PRO A 139 19.05 24.56 -2.24
CA PRO A 139 17.74 25.20 -2.10
C PRO A 139 16.62 24.17 -2.00
N ARG A 140 15.61 24.40 -1.16
CA ARG A 140 14.57 23.39 -0.86
C ARG A 140 13.79 22.91 -2.10
N THR A 141 13.62 23.76 -3.10
CA THR A 141 12.92 23.47 -4.36
C THR A 141 13.84 22.86 -5.42
N HIS A 142 15.15 22.75 -5.17
CA HIS A 142 16.12 22.27 -6.14
C HIS A 142 15.84 20.83 -6.55
N VAL A 143 15.92 20.60 -7.86
CA VAL A 143 15.77 19.31 -8.51
C VAL A 143 17.08 19.02 -9.25
N GLU A 144 17.65 17.84 -9.03
CA GLU A 144 18.87 17.40 -9.68
C GLU A 144 18.56 16.19 -10.60
N PRO A 145 18.96 16.24 -11.87
CA PRO A 145 18.76 15.13 -12.80
C PRO A 145 19.83 14.04 -12.59
N VAL A 146 19.39 12.81 -12.29
CA VAL A 146 20.24 11.62 -12.13
C VAL A 146 19.57 10.41 -12.75
N GLY A 147 20.30 9.66 -13.58
CA GLY A 147 19.79 8.42 -14.20
C GLY A 147 18.50 8.61 -15.01
N GLY A 148 18.35 9.76 -15.69
CA GLY A 148 17.14 10.10 -16.44
C GLY A 148 15.95 10.53 -15.57
N ARG A 149 16.15 10.79 -14.27
CA ARG A 149 15.10 11.16 -13.31
C ARG A 149 15.38 12.50 -12.67
N GLU A 150 14.31 13.24 -12.41
CA GLU A 150 14.34 14.46 -11.62
C GLU A 150 14.20 14.15 -10.12
N LEU A 151 15.28 14.33 -9.36
CA LEU A 151 15.30 14.09 -7.92
C LEU A 151 15.18 15.41 -7.16
N ARG A 152 14.19 15.51 -6.27
CA ARG A 152 13.99 16.67 -5.37
C ARG A 152 15.05 16.73 -4.28
N LEU A 153 16.29 16.99 -4.68
CA LEU A 153 17.47 16.96 -3.83
C LEU A 153 17.35 17.93 -2.65
N GLY A 154 16.81 19.13 -2.87
CA GLY A 154 16.62 20.12 -1.81
C GLY A 154 15.73 19.63 -0.67
N ALA A 155 14.59 19.05 -1.01
CA ALA A 155 13.67 18.46 -0.04
C ALA A 155 14.30 17.25 0.66
N TRP A 156 15.04 16.42 -0.08
CA TRP A 156 15.72 15.25 0.47
C TRP A 156 16.82 15.63 1.47
N ILE A 157 17.69 16.59 1.15
CA ILE A 157 18.72 17.11 2.06
C ILE A 157 18.10 17.67 3.34
N ALA A 158 17.05 18.49 3.22
CA ALA A 158 16.33 19.01 4.38
C ALA A 158 15.77 17.89 5.28
N ASN A 159 15.24 16.83 4.67
CA ASN A 159 14.74 15.66 5.38
C ASN A 159 15.83 14.86 6.09
N GLN A 160 16.99 14.64 5.44
CA GLN A 160 18.12 13.95 6.07
C GLN A 160 18.60 14.70 7.31
N ARG A 161 18.70 16.03 7.20
CA ARG A 161 18.99 16.91 8.34
C ARG A 161 18.01 16.74 9.50
N SER A 162 16.70 16.82 9.23
CA SER A 162 15.69 16.71 10.29
C SER A 162 15.63 15.35 10.95
N ARG A 163 16.10 14.30 10.27
CA ARG A 163 16.07 12.91 10.74
C ARG A 163 17.46 12.37 11.09
N ALA A 164 18.44 13.25 11.32
CA ALA A 164 19.83 12.88 11.55
C ALA A 164 19.99 11.81 12.65
N ALA A 165 19.24 11.91 13.75
CA ALA A 165 19.29 10.97 14.86
C ALA A 165 18.86 9.53 14.51
N GLY A 166 18.10 9.35 13.43
CA GLY A 166 17.65 8.03 12.96
C GLY A 166 18.41 7.53 11.73
N LEU A 167 19.47 8.21 11.30
CA LEU A 167 20.27 7.77 10.16
C LEU A 167 21.34 6.75 10.59
N ALA A 168 21.56 5.76 9.74
CA ALA A 168 22.67 4.83 9.90
C ALA A 168 24.01 5.60 9.85
N PRO A 169 25.02 5.22 10.65
CA PRO A 169 26.30 5.93 10.74
C PRO A 169 26.97 6.17 9.38
N GLU A 170 26.90 5.19 8.48
CA GLU A 170 27.49 5.25 7.14
C GLU A 170 26.82 6.33 6.27
N ARG A 171 25.51 6.55 6.48
CA ARG A 171 24.76 7.59 5.78
C ARG A 171 25.09 8.99 6.28
N VAL A 172 25.31 9.11 7.59
CA VAL A 172 25.78 10.35 8.22
C VAL A 172 27.18 10.67 7.71
N ALA A 173 28.10 9.71 7.71
CA ALA A 173 29.46 9.88 7.20
C ALA A 173 29.45 10.34 5.74
N ALA A 174 28.75 9.63 4.85
CA ALA A 174 28.71 9.95 3.42
C ALA A 174 28.19 11.36 3.11
N LEU A 175 27.23 11.86 3.88
CA LEU A 175 26.74 13.24 3.72
C LEU A 175 27.68 14.27 4.36
N THR A 176 28.32 13.91 5.48
CA THR A 176 29.31 14.76 6.15
C THR A 176 30.52 15.02 5.27
N GLU A 177 31.00 14.00 4.55
CA GLU A 177 32.07 14.12 3.54
C GLU A 177 31.73 15.14 2.44
N LEU A 178 30.44 15.34 2.14
CA LEU A 178 29.96 16.33 1.16
C LEU A 178 29.68 17.69 1.79
N GLY A 179 30.11 17.94 3.03
CA GLY A 179 29.91 19.22 3.72
C GLY A 179 28.49 19.45 4.23
N MET A 180 27.75 18.37 4.53
CA MET A 180 26.41 18.46 5.12
C MET A 180 26.45 19.21 6.46
N ARG A 181 25.60 20.24 6.58
CA ARG A 181 25.38 20.94 7.85
C ARG A 181 24.26 20.26 8.62
N TRP A 182 24.64 19.52 9.65
CA TRP A 182 23.70 18.91 10.57
C TRP A 182 23.09 19.96 11.49
N SER A 183 21.78 19.87 11.75
CA SER A 183 21.17 20.61 12.83
C SER A 183 21.66 20.04 14.15
N ALA A 184 22.19 20.88 15.03
CA ALA A 184 22.51 20.47 16.39
C ALA A 184 21.24 19.92 17.06
N PRO A 185 21.33 18.89 17.92
CA PRO A 185 20.19 18.51 18.75
C PRO A 185 19.75 19.74 19.54
N ALA A 186 18.44 19.96 19.65
CA ALA A 186 17.91 21.00 20.51
C ALA A 186 18.48 20.76 21.92
N SER A 187 19.25 21.71 22.44
CA SER A 187 19.75 21.68 23.80
C SER A 187 18.55 21.53 24.73
N ALA A 188 18.51 20.44 25.51
CA ALA A 188 17.57 20.31 26.60
C ALA A 188 17.94 21.38 27.64
N SER A 189 17.12 22.41 27.76
CA SER A 189 17.18 23.32 28.88
C SER A 189 16.49 22.65 30.08
N ALA A 190 17.29 22.18 31.05
CA ALA A 190 16.94 22.08 32.47
C ALA A 190 18.21 21.81 33.28
#